data_AF-B1I3I5-F1
#
_entry.id   AF-B1I3I5-F1
#
_cell.length_a   1.000
_cell.length_b   1.000
_cell.length_c   1.000
_cell.angle_alpha   90.00
_cell.angle_beta   90.00
_cell.angle_gamma   90.00
#
_symmetry.space_group_name_H-M   'P 1'
#
loop_
_entity.id
_entity.type
_entity.pdbx_description
1 polymer ?
#
loop_
_entity_poly.entity_id
_entity_poly.type
_entity_poly.pdbx_seq_one_letter_code
_entity_poly.pdbx_strand_id
1 'polypeptide(L)'
;MAKGYLALVLHAHLPFVRHPEHSYSLEEKWYHEAVTETYIPLIWGLERLLNDGVPFKLTVSLSPTLLSMFGDPFLQHRYLQHLDRMLELADREVHRTRGTPYHETALMYHGRLHGARNSYAHRYGKNLILAFKKLFDTGRVELITSAATHGYLPFMMVHPAAVRAQIEIGVNTFRQCFDRDPAGLWLPECAYIAGLDEILREYNIRYFFTDTHGLLFASHRPRFGIFAPIYCPSGVAAFARDVESSKQVWSAKEGYPGDFDYREYYRDIGFDLDFEYVKPYIHPNGLRVHTGFKYYRITGTGNHKEPYVPKWARARVDEHAGNFIFNREHQVRYLSGVMDRPPLIVAPYDAELFGHWWFEGPEWLESIARKIAYDQDTVELTTPSEYLKCFPCNQVAVPCSSSWGNKGYHEVWLNHTNDWIYRHLHWAAEQMTALARDYPHADALERRALNQAARELLLAQASDWAFIMATDTMVEYAVRRTKTHLLNFKGLWHQVREQRIERHWLEELEDKNNIFPEIDYAVYAKSAK
;
A
#
# COMPACT_ATOMS: atom_id res chain seq x y z
N MET A 1 -30.44 -9.93 9.73
CA MET A 1 -29.70 -8.97 8.89
C MET A 1 -29.07 -7.98 9.83
N ALA A 2 -27.77 -7.73 9.72
CA ALA A 2 -27.11 -6.68 10.48
C ALA A 2 -27.81 -5.32 10.30
N LYS A 3 -27.70 -4.47 11.32
CA LYS A 3 -28.25 -3.12 11.30
C LYS A 3 -27.39 -2.16 10.48
N GLY A 4 -26.12 -2.51 10.22
CA GLY A 4 -25.17 -1.77 9.41
C GLY A 4 -23.92 -2.59 9.12
N TYR A 5 -23.06 -2.04 8.27
CA TYR A 5 -21.87 -2.71 7.76
C TYR A 5 -20.60 -1.92 8.02
N LEU A 6 -19.50 -2.64 8.19
CA LEU A 6 -18.13 -2.10 8.23
C LEU A 6 -17.31 -2.69 7.08
N ALA A 7 -16.76 -1.83 6.23
CA ALA A 7 -15.77 -2.20 5.23
C ALA A 7 -14.39 -1.73 5.70
N LEU A 8 -13.58 -2.68 6.19
CA LEU A 8 -12.15 -2.47 6.42
C LEU A 8 -11.40 -2.55 5.09
N VAL A 9 -10.61 -1.54 4.79
CA VAL A 9 -9.84 -1.44 3.53
C VAL A 9 -8.38 -1.19 3.87
N LEU A 10 -7.49 -2.11 3.46
CA LEU A 10 -6.04 -1.96 3.66
C LEU A 10 -5.39 -1.61 2.33
N HIS A 11 -4.67 -0.49 2.28
CA HIS A 11 -3.87 -0.10 1.12
C HIS A 11 -2.42 -0.53 1.31
N ALA A 12 -1.99 -1.59 0.62
CA ALA A 12 -0.62 -2.07 0.66
C ALA A 12 0.15 -1.55 -0.57
N HIS A 13 1.14 -0.70 -0.31
CA HIS A 13 1.92 -0.04 -1.33
C HIS A 13 3.35 0.20 -0.88
N LEU A 14 4.28 -0.03 -1.80
CA LEU A 14 5.65 0.49 -1.73
C LEU A 14 6.07 0.97 -3.12
N PRO A 15 6.88 2.03 -3.21
CA PRO A 15 7.52 2.39 -4.47
C PRO A 15 8.40 1.24 -4.94
N PHE A 16 8.64 1.16 -6.26
CA PHE A 16 9.51 0.12 -6.80
C PHE A 16 10.97 0.36 -6.37
N VAL A 17 11.46 -0.46 -5.44
CA VAL A 17 12.80 -0.40 -4.85
C VAL A 17 13.55 -1.70 -5.16
N ARG A 18 14.41 -1.64 -6.18
CA ARG A 18 15.24 -2.76 -6.64
C ARG A 18 16.58 -2.20 -7.10
N HIS A 19 17.66 -2.60 -6.44
CA HIS A 19 19.00 -2.04 -6.64
C HIS A 19 20.04 -3.15 -6.86
N PRO A 20 20.04 -3.83 -8.02
CA PRO A 20 21.03 -4.85 -8.36
C PRO A 20 22.46 -4.32 -8.38
N GLU A 21 22.65 -3.01 -8.60
CA GLU A 21 23.95 -2.35 -8.58
C GLU A 21 24.60 -2.28 -7.19
N HIS A 22 23.87 -2.61 -6.13
CA HIS A 22 24.34 -2.50 -4.74
C HIS A 22 24.19 -3.83 -3.98
N SER A 23 25.25 -4.27 -3.31
CA SER A 23 25.18 -5.42 -2.39
C SER A 23 24.32 -5.16 -1.15
N TYR A 24 24.13 -3.90 -0.80
CA TYR A 24 23.25 -3.43 0.28
C TYR A 24 22.56 -2.12 -0.14
N SER A 25 21.24 -2.03 0.02
CA SER A 25 20.44 -0.82 -0.20
C SER A 25 19.61 -0.53 1.03
N LEU A 26 19.57 0.74 1.46
CA LEU A 26 18.72 1.17 2.57
C LEU A 26 17.23 1.13 2.20
N GLU A 27 16.92 1.33 0.92
CA GLU A 27 15.56 1.47 0.43
C GLU A 27 14.89 0.11 0.19
N GLU A 28 15.66 -0.91 -0.21
CA GLU A 28 15.18 -2.31 -0.21
C GLU A 28 14.83 -2.82 1.20
N LYS A 29 15.38 -2.19 2.24
CA LYS A 29 15.04 -2.51 3.63
C LYS A 29 13.56 -2.24 3.92
N TRP A 30 12.96 -1.20 3.32
CA TRP A 30 11.53 -0.91 3.46
C TRP A 30 10.69 -2.10 3.01
N TYR A 31 11.07 -2.73 1.89
CA TYR A 31 10.42 -3.94 1.40
C TYR A 31 10.59 -5.11 2.37
N HIS A 32 11.80 -5.36 2.86
CA HIS A 32 12.06 -6.45 3.81
C HIS A 32 11.31 -6.30 5.14
N GLU A 33 11.24 -5.08 5.66
CA GLU A 33 10.52 -4.72 6.88
C GLU A 33 9.02 -4.89 6.68
N ALA A 34 8.43 -4.36 5.59
CA ALA A 34 7.01 -4.51 5.30
C ALA A 34 6.61 -5.99 5.12
N VAL A 35 7.43 -6.80 4.45
CA VAL A 35 7.17 -8.24 4.31
C VAL A 35 7.17 -8.94 5.67
N THR A 36 8.14 -8.63 6.53
CA THR A 36 8.33 -9.31 7.83
C THR A 36 7.33 -8.86 8.88
N GLU A 37 7.09 -7.55 8.97
CA GLU A 37 6.30 -6.94 10.04
C GLU A 37 4.82 -6.82 9.68
N THR A 38 4.48 -6.65 8.39
CA THR A 38 3.10 -6.39 7.94
C THR A 38 2.50 -7.55 7.15
N TYR A 39 3.03 -7.87 5.97
CA TYR A 39 2.31 -8.72 5.01
C TYR A 39 2.23 -10.18 5.48
N ILE A 40 3.33 -10.76 5.98
CA ILE A 40 3.31 -12.13 6.52
C ILE A 40 2.40 -12.21 7.76
N PRO A 41 2.52 -11.32 8.77
CA PRO A 41 1.62 -11.34 9.92
C PRO A 41 0.14 -11.12 9.58
N LEU A 42 -0.16 -10.25 8.60
CA LEU A 42 -1.52 -10.06 8.10
C LEU A 42 -2.07 -11.35 7.50
N ILE A 43 -1.33 -12.00 6.60
CA ILE A 43 -1.71 -13.29 6.01
C ILE A 43 -1.96 -14.32 7.11
N TRP A 44 -1.09 -14.41 8.12
CA TRP A 44 -1.28 -15.34 9.23
C TRP A 44 -2.56 -15.11 10.02
N GLY A 45 -2.90 -13.84 10.31
CA GLY A 45 -4.15 -13.51 10.98
C GLY A 45 -5.37 -13.95 10.18
N LEU A 46 -5.38 -13.66 8.87
CA LEU A 46 -6.47 -14.04 7.97
C LEU A 46 -6.59 -15.56 7.84
N GLU A 47 -5.48 -16.28 7.75
CA GLU A 47 -5.48 -17.75 7.71
C GLU A 47 -5.94 -18.37 9.04
N ARG A 48 -5.60 -17.79 10.19
CA ARG A 48 -6.15 -18.21 11.50
C ARG A 48 -7.66 -18.03 11.55
N LEU A 49 -8.18 -16.88 11.10
CA LEU A 49 -9.62 -16.65 11.03
C LEU A 49 -10.33 -17.67 10.13
N LEU A 50 -9.72 -18.03 8.99
CA LEU A 50 -10.24 -19.06 8.09
C LEU A 50 -10.24 -20.44 8.75
N ASN A 51 -9.13 -20.85 9.36
CA ASN A 51 -8.98 -22.16 10.01
C ASN A 51 -9.94 -22.33 11.19
N ASP A 52 -10.21 -21.25 11.92
CA ASP A 52 -11.14 -21.23 13.04
C ASP A 52 -12.61 -21.06 12.62
N GLY A 53 -12.88 -20.97 11.31
CA GLY A 53 -14.25 -20.83 10.78
C GLY A 53 -14.91 -19.48 11.05
N VAL A 54 -14.16 -18.44 11.43
CA VAL A 54 -14.70 -17.12 11.75
C VAL A 54 -15.28 -16.47 10.49
N PRO A 55 -16.54 -16.01 10.47
CA PRO A 55 -17.06 -15.20 9.37
C PRO A 55 -16.41 -13.81 9.38
N PHE A 56 -15.74 -13.45 8.28
CA PHE A 56 -15.13 -12.13 8.13
C PHE A 56 -15.08 -11.70 6.67
N LYS A 57 -14.95 -10.38 6.46
CA LYS A 57 -14.68 -9.74 5.17
C LYS A 57 -13.60 -8.67 5.33
N LEU A 58 -12.71 -8.57 4.34
CA LEU A 58 -11.66 -7.56 4.29
C LEU A 58 -11.38 -7.19 2.85
N THR A 59 -11.15 -5.91 2.56
CA THR A 59 -10.63 -5.47 1.26
C THR A 59 -9.15 -5.11 1.39
N VAL A 60 -8.32 -5.60 0.48
CA VAL A 60 -6.90 -5.25 0.41
C VAL A 60 -6.58 -4.75 -0.99
N SER A 61 -6.06 -3.53 -1.09
CA SER A 61 -5.43 -3.02 -2.30
C SER A 61 -3.98 -3.45 -2.33
N LEU A 62 -3.55 -4.04 -3.45
CA LEU A 62 -2.14 -4.35 -3.70
C LEU A 62 -1.68 -3.52 -4.90
N SER A 63 -0.72 -2.63 -4.69
CA SER A 63 -0.19 -1.83 -5.80
C SER A 63 0.55 -2.72 -6.81
N PRO A 64 0.51 -2.39 -8.11
CA PRO A 64 1.26 -3.16 -9.12
C PRO A 64 2.79 -3.13 -8.92
N THR A 65 3.35 -2.07 -8.34
CA THR A 65 4.75 -2.02 -7.89
C THR A 65 5.06 -3.09 -6.84
N LEU A 66 4.19 -3.24 -5.84
CA LEU A 66 4.37 -4.20 -4.76
C LEU A 66 4.24 -5.64 -5.28
N LEU A 67 3.24 -5.90 -6.14
CA LEU A 67 3.10 -7.20 -6.82
C LEU A 67 4.34 -7.53 -7.65
N SER A 68 4.89 -6.56 -8.38
CA SER A 68 6.13 -6.76 -9.15
C SER A 68 7.30 -7.13 -8.24
N MET A 69 7.43 -6.50 -7.07
CA MET A 69 8.48 -6.84 -6.10
C MET A 69 8.27 -8.20 -5.42
N PHE A 70 7.02 -8.59 -5.13
CA PHE A 70 6.71 -9.94 -4.61
C PHE A 70 7.08 -11.03 -5.61
N GLY A 71 6.93 -10.76 -6.90
CA GLY A 71 7.25 -11.69 -7.99
C GLY A 71 8.72 -11.70 -8.43
N ASP A 72 9.53 -10.72 -8.02
CA ASP A 72 10.91 -10.56 -8.52
C ASP A 72 11.90 -11.54 -7.85
N PRO A 73 12.54 -12.46 -8.61
CA PRO A 73 13.43 -13.46 -8.03
C PRO A 73 14.64 -12.89 -7.28
N PHE A 74 15.15 -11.73 -7.71
CA PHE A 74 16.29 -11.08 -7.06
C PHE A 74 15.90 -10.58 -5.67
N LEU A 75 14.76 -9.90 -5.52
CA LEU A 75 14.25 -9.44 -4.23
C LEU A 75 13.82 -10.62 -3.33
N GLN A 76 13.24 -11.68 -3.90
CA GLN A 76 12.93 -12.91 -3.16
C GLN A 76 14.19 -13.53 -2.54
N HIS A 77 15.29 -13.58 -3.30
CA HIS A 77 16.57 -14.08 -2.80
C HIS A 77 17.16 -13.17 -1.72
N ARG A 78 17.19 -11.85 -1.95
CA ARG A 78 17.70 -10.89 -0.96
C ARG A 78 16.92 -10.88 0.34
N TYR A 79 15.60 -11.04 0.26
CA TYR A 79 14.77 -11.13 1.45
C TYR A 79 15.09 -12.38 2.29
N LEU A 80 15.36 -13.53 1.65
CA LEU A 80 15.81 -14.72 2.39
C LEU A 80 17.15 -14.50 3.08
N GLN A 81 18.12 -13.88 2.39
CA GLN A 81 19.41 -13.52 2.99
C GLN A 81 19.25 -12.53 4.15
N HIS A 82 18.30 -11.59 4.04
CA HIS A 82 17.95 -10.69 5.13
C HIS A 82 17.38 -11.48 6.32
N LEU A 83 16.39 -12.36 6.10
CA LEU A 83 15.82 -13.20 7.15
C LEU A 83 16.86 -14.09 7.84
N ASP A 84 17.78 -14.70 7.08
CA ASP A 84 18.85 -15.52 7.64
C ASP A 84 19.75 -14.73 8.60
N ARG A 85 20.12 -13.50 8.22
CA ARG A 85 20.88 -12.58 9.09
C ARG A 85 20.08 -12.18 10.33
N MET A 86 18.78 -11.94 10.18
CA MET A 86 17.90 -11.59 11.29
C MET A 86 17.69 -12.74 12.26
N LEU A 87 17.65 -13.98 11.79
CA LEU A 87 17.61 -15.17 12.65
C LEU A 87 18.89 -15.35 13.45
N GLU A 88 20.05 -15.15 12.81
CA GLU A 88 21.32 -15.18 13.52
C GLU A 88 21.35 -14.14 14.66
N LEU A 89 20.87 -12.91 14.40
CA LEU A 89 20.75 -11.88 15.43
C LEU A 89 19.72 -12.27 16.50
N ALA A 90 18.61 -12.91 16.13
CA ALA A 90 17.61 -13.40 17.08
C ALA A 90 18.22 -14.41 18.07
N ASP A 91 19.01 -15.36 17.59
CA ASP A 91 19.70 -16.35 18.44
C ASP A 91 20.65 -15.68 19.44
N ARG A 92 21.43 -14.70 18.97
CA ARG A 92 22.33 -13.92 19.83
C ARG A 92 21.56 -13.12 20.88
N GLU A 93 20.46 -12.49 20.48
CA GLU A 93 19.62 -11.70 21.38
C GLU A 93 18.92 -12.57 22.43
N VAL A 94 18.44 -13.76 22.07
CA VAL A 94 17.89 -14.73 23.03
C VAL A 94 18.93 -15.10 24.07
N HIS A 95 20.20 -15.28 23.70
CA HIS A 95 21.28 -15.54 24.66
C HIS A 95 21.60 -14.30 25.52
N ARG A 96 21.81 -13.14 24.89
CA ARG A 96 22.22 -11.89 25.56
C ARG A 96 21.19 -11.41 26.58
N THR A 97 19.90 -11.58 26.28
CA THR A 97 18.80 -11.08 27.13
C THR A 97 18.42 -12.02 28.27
N ARG A 98 19.06 -13.19 28.43
CA ARG A 98 18.75 -14.15 29.51
C ARG A 98 18.83 -13.48 30.88
N GLY A 99 17.80 -13.72 31.70
CA GLY A 99 17.71 -13.15 33.05
C GLY A 99 17.39 -11.66 33.09
N THR A 100 17.14 -11.01 31.94
CA THR A 100 16.72 -9.60 31.86
C THR A 100 15.22 -9.50 31.56
N PRO A 101 14.57 -8.34 31.81
CA PRO A 101 13.19 -8.10 31.43
C PRO A 101 12.91 -8.21 29.92
N TYR A 102 13.95 -8.14 29.08
CA TYR A 102 13.82 -8.18 27.61
C TYR A 102 13.71 -9.61 27.04
N HIS A 103 13.93 -10.64 27.87
CA HIS A 103 14.04 -12.02 27.38
C HIS A 103 12.77 -12.56 26.73
N GLU A 104 11.59 -12.28 27.30
CA GLU A 104 10.32 -12.72 26.71
C GLU A 104 10.12 -12.12 25.31
N THR A 105 10.48 -10.85 25.14
CA THR A 105 10.41 -10.14 23.84
C THR A 105 11.43 -10.70 22.84
N ALA A 106 12.62 -11.11 23.29
CA ALA A 106 13.61 -11.76 22.41
C ALA A 106 13.10 -13.12 21.90
N LEU A 107 12.48 -13.91 22.78
CA LEU A 107 11.84 -15.18 22.40
C LEU A 107 10.67 -14.96 21.43
N MET A 108 9.89 -13.89 21.62
CA MET A 108 8.83 -13.50 20.69
C MET A 108 9.39 -13.21 19.29
N TYR A 109 10.44 -12.38 19.17
CA TYR A 109 11.07 -12.11 17.88
C TYR A 109 11.64 -13.36 17.24
N HIS A 110 12.37 -14.18 18.00
CA HIS A 110 12.91 -15.45 17.52
C HIS A 110 11.79 -16.35 16.95
N GLY A 111 10.71 -16.56 17.69
CA GLY A 111 9.57 -17.35 17.22
C GLY A 111 8.91 -16.78 15.96
N ARG A 112 8.69 -15.46 15.92
CA ARG A 112 8.10 -14.77 14.76
C ARG A 112 8.98 -14.87 13.52
N LEU A 113 10.29 -14.63 13.64
CA LEU A 113 11.22 -14.68 12.52
C LEU A 113 11.36 -16.10 11.97
N HIS A 114 11.43 -17.12 12.84
CA HIS A 114 11.42 -18.51 12.40
C HIS A 114 10.11 -18.88 11.69
N GLY A 115 8.97 -18.44 12.23
CA GLY A 115 7.67 -18.59 11.59
C GLY A 115 7.63 -17.93 10.22
N ALA A 116 8.14 -16.69 10.11
CA ALA A 116 8.14 -15.89 8.89
C ALA A 116 8.98 -16.56 7.81
N ARG A 117 10.19 -16.99 8.18
CA ARG A 117 11.07 -17.73 7.28
C ARG A 117 10.43 -19.04 6.80
N ASN A 118 9.85 -19.83 7.69
CA ASN A 118 9.19 -21.08 7.32
C ASN A 118 8.01 -20.84 6.37
N SER A 119 7.16 -19.87 6.72
CA SER A 119 5.99 -19.51 5.91
C SER A 119 6.39 -19.01 4.53
N TYR A 120 7.32 -18.07 4.46
CA TYR A 120 7.78 -17.50 3.20
C TYR A 120 8.46 -18.54 2.32
N ALA A 121 9.46 -19.27 2.85
CA ALA A 121 10.26 -20.20 2.05
C ALA A 121 9.49 -21.46 1.63
N HIS A 122 8.68 -22.03 2.52
CA HIS A 122 8.07 -23.35 2.31
C HIS A 122 6.57 -23.28 2.03
N ARG A 123 5.81 -22.49 2.80
CA ARG A 123 4.34 -22.46 2.66
C ARG A 123 3.86 -21.62 1.48
N TYR A 124 4.55 -20.52 1.19
CA TYR A 124 4.21 -19.57 0.13
C TYR A 124 5.13 -19.67 -1.09
N GLY A 125 6.15 -20.55 -1.05
CA GLY A 125 7.06 -20.77 -2.18
C GLY A 125 7.82 -19.51 -2.59
N LYS A 126 8.20 -18.67 -1.62
CA LYS A 126 8.87 -17.36 -1.80
C LYS A 126 8.05 -16.32 -2.55
N ASN A 127 6.75 -16.54 -2.74
CA ASN A 127 5.90 -15.63 -3.49
C ASN A 127 4.61 -15.32 -2.73
N LEU A 128 4.52 -14.11 -2.18
CA LEU A 128 3.34 -13.67 -1.43
C LEU A 128 2.10 -13.48 -2.30
N ILE A 129 2.24 -13.32 -3.61
CA ILE A 129 1.10 -13.26 -4.55
C ILE A 129 0.27 -14.55 -4.41
N LEU A 130 0.92 -15.70 -4.30
CA LEU A 130 0.24 -16.99 -4.14
C LEU A 130 -0.53 -17.08 -2.81
N ALA A 131 0.00 -16.49 -1.74
CA ALA A 131 -0.67 -16.45 -0.45
C ALA A 131 -1.91 -15.56 -0.49
N PHE A 132 -1.80 -14.35 -1.05
CA PHE A 132 -2.95 -13.46 -1.25
C PHE A 132 -3.98 -14.05 -2.22
N LYS A 133 -3.55 -14.73 -3.28
CA LYS A 133 -4.45 -15.43 -4.22
C LYS A 133 -5.28 -16.49 -3.50
N LYS A 134 -4.68 -17.31 -2.65
CA LYS A 134 -5.41 -18.30 -1.83
C LYS A 134 -6.46 -17.64 -0.94
N LEU A 135 -6.12 -16.52 -0.30
CA LEU A 135 -7.09 -15.75 0.50
C LEU A 135 -8.20 -15.16 -0.37
N PHE A 136 -7.88 -14.62 -1.54
CA PHE A 136 -8.84 -14.07 -2.50
C PHE A 136 -9.81 -15.12 -3.04
N ASP A 137 -9.32 -16.34 -3.30
CA ASP A 137 -10.12 -17.45 -3.80
C ASP A 137 -11.19 -17.93 -2.78
N THR A 138 -10.99 -17.66 -1.48
CA THR A 138 -12.00 -17.98 -0.44
C THR A 138 -13.24 -17.10 -0.50
N GLY A 139 -13.16 -15.94 -1.18
CA GLY A 139 -14.19 -14.91 -1.15
C GLY A 139 -14.33 -14.18 0.19
N ARG A 140 -13.46 -14.44 1.18
CA ARG A 140 -13.42 -13.69 2.45
C ARG A 140 -12.59 -12.42 2.34
N VAL A 141 -11.59 -12.41 1.45
CA VAL A 141 -10.80 -11.22 1.14
C VAL A 141 -11.17 -10.77 -0.26
N GLU A 142 -11.47 -9.49 -0.44
CA GLU A 142 -11.54 -8.85 -1.76
C GLU A 142 -10.20 -8.18 -2.05
N LEU A 143 -9.55 -8.57 -3.15
CA LEU A 143 -8.36 -7.89 -3.63
C LEU A 143 -8.74 -6.85 -4.70
N ILE A 144 -8.16 -5.66 -4.58
CA ILE A 144 -8.27 -4.59 -5.58
C ILE A 144 -6.88 -4.13 -6.03
N THR A 145 -6.82 -3.42 -7.15
CA THR A 145 -5.56 -2.88 -7.70
C THR A 145 -5.39 -1.38 -7.38
N SER A 146 -4.33 -0.78 -7.90
CA SER A 146 -4.10 0.66 -7.99
C SER A 146 -3.53 1.01 -9.38
N ALA A 147 -3.18 2.28 -9.59
CA ALA A 147 -2.40 2.71 -10.75
C ALA A 147 -1.03 2.00 -10.77
N ALA A 148 -0.51 1.70 -11.97
CA ALA A 148 0.74 0.97 -12.20
C ALA A 148 1.86 1.33 -11.21
N THR A 149 2.26 2.59 -11.16
CA THR A 149 3.33 3.06 -10.26
C THR A 149 2.82 3.99 -9.18
N HIS A 150 1.54 3.87 -8.82
CA HIS A 150 0.90 4.78 -7.87
C HIS A 150 1.07 6.25 -8.28
N GLY A 151 1.02 6.53 -9.59
CA GLY A 151 1.20 7.89 -10.11
C GLY A 151 0.06 8.82 -9.71
N TYR A 152 0.37 10.08 -9.40
CA TYR A 152 -0.63 11.04 -8.94
C TYR A 152 -1.55 11.51 -10.09
N LEU A 153 -2.62 10.73 -10.32
CA LEU A 153 -3.45 10.80 -11.53
C LEU A 153 -4.04 12.19 -11.84
N PRO A 154 -4.52 13.01 -10.87
CA PRO A 154 -5.12 14.31 -11.18
C PRO A 154 -4.19 15.23 -11.99
N PHE A 155 -2.88 15.24 -11.71
CA PHE A 155 -1.92 16.07 -12.44
C PHE A 155 -1.50 15.49 -13.79
N MET A 156 -1.82 14.23 -14.05
CA MET A 156 -1.59 13.57 -15.33
C MET A 156 -2.75 13.78 -16.30
N MET A 157 -3.91 14.29 -15.85
CA MET A 157 -5.10 14.49 -16.69
C MET A 157 -4.90 15.47 -17.85
N VAL A 158 -3.85 16.31 -17.82
CA VAL A 158 -3.43 17.10 -18.99
C VAL A 158 -2.98 16.22 -20.17
N HIS A 159 -2.59 14.97 -19.89
CA HIS A 159 -2.30 13.91 -20.86
C HIS A 159 -3.09 12.63 -20.52
N PRO A 160 -4.39 12.55 -20.86
CA PRO A 160 -5.24 11.41 -20.48
C PRO A 160 -4.73 10.03 -20.91
N ALA A 161 -3.93 9.96 -21.98
CA ALA A 161 -3.26 8.72 -22.40
C ALA A 161 -2.31 8.15 -21.31
N ALA A 162 -1.63 9.01 -20.56
CA ALA A 162 -0.77 8.58 -19.46
C ALA A 162 -1.59 8.05 -18.27
N VAL A 163 -2.75 8.65 -17.99
CA VAL A 163 -3.70 8.14 -16.97
C VAL A 163 -4.23 6.77 -17.40
N ARG A 164 -4.67 6.62 -18.65
CA ARG A 164 -5.09 5.33 -19.22
C ARG A 164 -4.00 4.27 -19.11
N ALA A 165 -2.76 4.61 -19.43
CA ALA A 165 -1.61 3.71 -19.28
C ALA A 165 -1.42 3.25 -17.83
N GLN A 166 -1.47 4.16 -16.86
CA GLN A 166 -1.40 3.84 -15.43
C GLN A 166 -2.50 2.85 -15.00
N ILE A 167 -3.76 3.09 -15.41
CA ILE A 167 -4.88 2.21 -15.04
C ILE A 167 -4.79 0.86 -15.77
N GLU A 168 -4.54 0.87 -17.07
CA GLU A 168 -4.52 -0.36 -17.87
C GLU A 168 -3.42 -1.31 -17.41
N ILE A 169 -2.21 -0.81 -17.21
CA ILE A 169 -1.07 -1.62 -16.75
C ILE A 169 -1.34 -2.14 -15.35
N GLY A 170 -1.94 -1.34 -14.45
CA GLY A 170 -2.31 -1.79 -13.12
C GLY A 170 -3.39 -2.89 -13.12
N VAL A 171 -4.39 -2.79 -13.99
CA VAL A 171 -5.42 -3.83 -14.19
C VAL A 171 -4.82 -5.09 -14.81
N ASN A 172 -3.95 -4.95 -15.81
CA ASN A 172 -3.30 -6.09 -16.46
C ASN A 172 -2.35 -6.83 -15.50
N THR A 173 -1.60 -6.10 -14.68
CA THR A 173 -0.71 -6.68 -13.66
C THR A 173 -1.51 -7.47 -12.63
N PHE A 174 -2.64 -6.91 -12.16
CA PHE A 174 -3.56 -7.60 -11.27
C PHE A 174 -4.09 -8.89 -11.91
N ARG A 175 -4.54 -8.81 -13.17
CA ARG A 175 -5.05 -9.98 -13.92
C ARG A 175 -4.00 -11.08 -14.07
N GLN A 176 -2.74 -10.71 -14.36
CA GLN A 176 -1.62 -11.65 -14.45
C GLN A 176 -1.33 -12.34 -13.11
N CYS A 177 -1.49 -11.62 -12.00
CA CYS A 177 -1.22 -12.16 -10.65
C CYS A 177 -2.35 -13.04 -10.12
N PHE A 178 -3.61 -12.73 -10.45
CA PHE A 178 -4.79 -13.31 -9.79
C PHE A 178 -5.78 -14.00 -10.72
N ASP A 179 -5.57 -13.97 -12.03
CA ASP A 179 -6.43 -14.55 -13.07
C ASP A 179 -7.88 -14.01 -13.06
N ARG A 180 -8.06 -12.78 -12.55
CA ARG A 180 -9.36 -12.11 -12.42
C ARG A 180 -9.19 -10.62 -12.63
N ASP A 181 -10.25 -9.95 -13.08
CA ASP A 181 -10.29 -8.49 -13.11
C ASP A 181 -10.54 -7.90 -11.71
N PRO A 182 -9.88 -6.78 -11.34
CA PRO A 182 -10.17 -6.09 -10.10
C PRO A 182 -11.51 -5.35 -10.21
N ALA A 183 -12.41 -5.56 -9.24
CA ALA A 183 -13.71 -4.87 -9.22
C ALA A 183 -13.57 -3.40 -8.78
N GLY A 184 -12.63 -3.11 -7.88
CA GLY A 184 -12.33 -1.77 -7.41
C GLY A 184 -10.92 -1.32 -7.74
N LEU A 185 -10.67 -0.02 -7.59
CA LEU A 185 -9.35 0.56 -7.71
C LEU A 185 -9.10 1.54 -6.55
N TRP A 186 -7.99 1.35 -5.86
CA TRP A 186 -7.46 2.35 -4.95
C TRP A 186 -6.80 3.45 -5.79
N LEU A 187 -7.43 4.62 -5.85
CA LEU A 187 -6.82 5.78 -6.48
C LEU A 187 -5.58 6.16 -5.67
N PRO A 188 -4.42 6.38 -6.30
CA PRO A 188 -3.25 6.84 -5.59
C PRO A 188 -3.59 8.04 -4.72
N GLU A 189 -3.39 7.90 -3.42
CA GLU A 189 -3.67 8.93 -2.43
C GLU A 189 -5.15 9.33 -2.28
N CYS A 190 -6.07 8.44 -2.67
CA CYS A 190 -7.48 8.77 -2.88
C CYS A 190 -7.65 10.03 -3.76
N ALA A 191 -6.67 10.34 -4.61
CA ALA A 191 -6.61 11.59 -5.34
C ALA A 191 -7.54 11.55 -6.54
N TYR A 192 -8.59 12.37 -6.46
CA TYR A 192 -9.66 12.41 -7.45
C TYR A 192 -9.81 13.81 -8.02
N ILE A 193 -10.16 13.86 -9.31
CA ILE A 193 -10.71 15.03 -10.01
C ILE A 193 -11.81 14.54 -10.96
N ALA A 194 -12.79 15.38 -11.26
CA ALA A 194 -13.90 15.03 -12.15
C ALA A 194 -13.41 14.55 -13.53
N GLY A 195 -14.04 13.49 -14.05
CA GLY A 195 -13.69 12.85 -15.32
C GLY A 195 -12.73 11.66 -15.17
N LEU A 196 -12.08 11.50 -14.02
CA LEU A 196 -11.25 10.32 -13.77
C LEU A 196 -12.08 9.04 -13.72
N ASP A 197 -13.30 9.11 -13.22
CA ASP A 197 -14.26 8.01 -13.16
C ASP A 197 -14.66 7.47 -14.53
N GLU A 198 -14.68 8.32 -15.57
CA GLU A 198 -14.91 7.90 -16.96
C GLU A 198 -13.79 6.98 -17.44
N ILE A 199 -12.53 7.33 -17.16
CA ILE A 199 -11.38 6.49 -17.50
C ILE A 199 -11.44 5.17 -16.71
N LEU A 200 -11.78 5.21 -15.41
CA LEU A 200 -11.95 3.99 -14.62
C LEU A 200 -13.01 3.05 -15.24
N ARG A 201 -14.10 3.61 -15.78
CA ARG A 201 -15.17 2.86 -16.43
C ARG A 201 -14.69 2.13 -17.69
N GLU A 202 -13.81 2.72 -18.49
CA GLU A 202 -13.19 2.13 -19.70
C GLU A 202 -12.42 0.82 -19.40
N TYR A 203 -12.01 0.63 -18.13
CA TYR A 203 -11.28 -0.53 -17.64
C TYR A 203 -12.10 -1.43 -16.70
N ASN A 204 -13.43 -1.30 -16.74
CA ASN A 204 -14.38 -2.09 -15.95
C ASN A 204 -14.23 -1.96 -14.42
N ILE A 205 -13.55 -0.92 -13.94
CA ILE A 205 -13.53 -0.60 -12.51
C ILE A 205 -14.93 -0.14 -12.10
N ARG A 206 -15.44 -0.72 -11.01
CA ARG A 206 -16.80 -0.52 -10.50
C ARG A 206 -16.86 0.46 -9.36
N TYR A 207 -15.77 0.62 -8.62
CA TYR A 207 -15.70 1.58 -7.51
C TYR A 207 -14.28 2.04 -7.19
N PHE A 208 -14.20 3.16 -6.47
CA PHE A 208 -12.99 3.69 -5.87
C PHE A 208 -13.27 4.38 -4.52
N PHE A 209 -12.21 4.85 -3.87
CA PHE A 209 -12.27 5.56 -2.59
C PHE A 209 -11.83 7.02 -2.74
N THR A 210 -12.49 7.91 -1.99
CA THR A 210 -12.20 9.33 -1.87
C THR A 210 -12.10 9.72 -0.39
N ASP A 211 -11.52 10.88 -0.10
CA ASP A 211 -11.59 11.43 1.25
C ASP A 211 -13.01 11.84 1.62
N THR A 212 -13.28 12.01 2.92
CA THR A 212 -14.59 12.41 3.46
C THR A 212 -15.18 13.61 2.73
N HIS A 213 -14.40 14.69 2.56
CA HIS A 213 -14.91 15.91 1.94
C HIS A 213 -15.13 15.76 0.42
N GLY A 214 -14.43 14.83 -0.23
CA GLY A 214 -14.61 14.48 -1.65
C GLY A 214 -16.05 14.11 -1.98
N LEU A 215 -16.71 13.41 -1.06
CA LEU A 215 -18.12 13.03 -1.19
C LEU A 215 -19.05 14.09 -0.56
N LEU A 216 -18.75 14.61 0.64
CA LEU A 216 -19.61 15.59 1.32
C LEU A 216 -19.83 16.88 0.50
N PHE A 217 -18.84 17.28 -0.30
CA PHE A 217 -18.90 18.45 -1.18
C PHE A 217 -19.05 18.08 -2.66
N ALA A 218 -19.58 16.89 -2.95
CA ALA A 218 -19.97 16.51 -4.31
C ALA A 218 -20.94 17.52 -4.94
N SER A 219 -21.09 17.48 -6.27
CA SER A 219 -21.94 18.40 -7.04
C SER A 219 -23.39 18.50 -6.53
N HIS A 220 -23.88 17.43 -5.92
CA HIS A 220 -25.10 17.42 -5.13
C HIS A 220 -24.78 16.79 -3.78
N ARG A 221 -25.28 17.39 -2.69
CA ARG A 221 -25.08 16.87 -1.33
C ARG A 221 -25.56 15.41 -1.24
N PRO A 222 -24.71 14.46 -0.81
CA PRO A 222 -25.13 13.08 -0.61
C PRO A 222 -26.20 12.97 0.49
N ARG A 223 -27.34 12.36 0.17
CA ARG A 223 -28.48 12.19 1.09
C ARG A 223 -28.09 11.49 2.39
N PHE A 224 -27.19 10.52 2.31
CA PHE A 224 -26.72 9.72 3.45
C PHE A 224 -25.32 10.10 3.92
N GLY A 225 -24.84 11.30 3.56
CA GLY A 225 -23.46 11.72 3.85
C GLY A 225 -22.47 10.70 3.28
N ILE A 226 -21.52 10.27 4.10
CA ILE A 226 -20.46 9.31 3.74
C ILE A 226 -20.84 7.84 3.98
N PHE A 227 -22.04 7.58 4.53
CA PHE A 227 -22.44 6.25 5.02
C PHE A 227 -23.17 5.41 3.96
N ALA A 228 -23.16 5.87 2.71
CA ALA A 228 -23.52 5.11 1.54
C ALA A 228 -22.71 5.66 0.35
N PRO A 229 -22.35 4.83 -0.65
CA PRO A 229 -21.68 5.34 -1.84
C PRO A 229 -22.62 6.23 -2.66
N ILE A 230 -22.02 7.05 -3.52
CA ILE A 230 -22.70 7.65 -4.67
C ILE A 230 -22.23 6.94 -5.94
N TYR A 231 -23.01 7.02 -7.01
CA TYR A 231 -22.54 6.76 -8.36
C TYR A 231 -22.09 8.06 -9.02
N CYS A 232 -20.93 8.06 -9.64
CA CYS A 232 -20.60 9.06 -10.63
C CYS A 232 -21.52 8.89 -11.86
N PRO A 233 -21.69 9.92 -12.72
CA PRO A 233 -22.46 9.80 -13.96
C PRO A 233 -21.99 8.65 -14.87
N SER A 234 -20.71 8.27 -14.82
CA SER A 234 -20.14 7.10 -15.51
C SER A 234 -20.65 5.74 -14.99
N GLY A 235 -21.32 5.71 -13.84
CA GLY A 235 -21.77 4.51 -13.14
C GLY A 235 -20.73 3.87 -12.22
N VAL A 236 -19.54 4.46 -12.08
CA VAL A 236 -18.53 4.04 -11.10
C VAL A 236 -18.91 4.56 -9.71
N ALA A 237 -18.87 3.72 -8.68
CA ALA A 237 -19.21 4.13 -7.32
C ALA A 237 -18.03 4.82 -6.61
N ALA A 238 -18.31 5.87 -5.86
CA ALA A 238 -17.35 6.52 -4.98
C ALA A 238 -17.73 6.27 -3.51
N PHE A 239 -16.79 5.72 -2.74
CA PHE A 239 -16.89 5.55 -1.29
C PHE A 239 -16.04 6.59 -0.57
N ALA A 240 -16.55 7.16 0.52
CA ALA A 240 -15.79 8.10 1.34
C ALA A 240 -15.28 7.43 2.61
N ARG A 241 -14.07 7.81 3.02
CA ARG A 241 -13.50 7.47 4.33
C ARG A 241 -14.35 8.02 5.47
N ASP A 242 -14.58 7.20 6.51
CA ASP A 242 -15.20 7.62 7.76
C ASP A 242 -14.23 8.37 8.68
N VAL A 243 -14.68 9.50 9.22
CA VAL A 243 -13.85 10.40 10.04
C VAL A 243 -13.55 9.80 11.41
N GLU A 244 -14.54 9.17 12.03
CA GLU A 244 -14.40 8.69 13.40
C GLU A 244 -13.42 7.51 13.49
N SER A 245 -13.57 6.52 12.62
CA SER A 245 -12.68 5.35 12.54
C SER A 245 -11.27 5.73 12.13
N SER A 246 -11.12 6.76 11.29
CA SER A 246 -9.81 7.34 10.98
C SER A 246 -9.17 7.93 12.21
N LYS A 247 -9.89 8.79 12.95
CA LYS A 247 -9.35 9.46 14.14
C LYS A 247 -8.90 8.48 15.22
N GLN A 248 -9.66 7.41 15.46
CA GLN A 248 -9.36 6.40 16.49
C GLN A 248 -8.11 5.58 16.21
N VAL A 249 -7.65 5.52 14.96
CA VAL A 249 -6.51 4.69 14.56
C VAL A 249 -5.32 5.54 14.11
N TRP A 250 -5.53 6.58 13.28
CA TRP A 250 -4.47 7.42 12.73
C TRP A 250 -3.97 8.52 13.65
N SER A 251 -4.70 8.87 14.72
CA SER A 251 -4.27 9.95 15.60
C SER A 251 -3.05 9.52 16.43
N ALA A 252 -1.91 10.17 16.22
CA ALA A 252 -0.71 9.93 17.06
C ALA A 252 -0.92 10.32 18.54
N LYS A 253 -1.96 11.10 18.86
CA LYS A 253 -2.26 11.55 20.24
C LYS A 253 -3.42 10.81 20.89
N GLU A 254 -4.44 10.46 20.11
CA GLU A 254 -5.71 9.92 20.61
C GLU A 254 -6.02 8.52 20.05
N GLY A 255 -5.19 8.02 19.13
CA GLY A 255 -5.41 6.76 18.46
C GLY A 255 -4.80 5.59 19.21
N TYR A 256 -5.34 4.40 18.97
CA TYR A 256 -4.88 3.17 19.61
C TYR A 256 -3.37 2.91 19.48
N PRO A 257 -2.71 3.14 18.32
CA PRO A 257 -1.27 2.89 18.19
C PRO A 257 -0.38 3.61 19.19
N GLY A 258 -0.86 4.69 19.81
CA GLY A 258 -0.12 5.48 20.81
C GLY A 258 -0.16 4.91 22.23
N ASP A 259 -0.80 3.75 22.47
CA ASP A 259 -0.91 3.16 23.80
C ASP A 259 0.44 2.91 24.46
N PHE A 260 0.53 3.17 25.75
CA PHE A 260 1.79 3.06 26.48
C PHE A 260 2.30 1.63 26.62
N ASP A 261 1.44 0.62 26.45
CA ASP A 261 1.82 -0.79 26.51
C ASP A 261 2.20 -1.37 25.13
N TYR A 262 2.03 -0.61 24.04
CA TYR A 262 2.45 -1.03 22.69
C TYR A 262 3.93 -0.80 22.42
N ARG A 263 4.47 -1.56 21.45
CA ARG A 263 5.88 -1.54 21.05
C ARG A 263 6.30 -0.13 20.59
N GLU A 264 7.38 0.39 21.17
CA GLU A 264 7.98 1.65 20.75
C GLU A 264 8.74 1.47 19.43
N TYR A 265 8.31 2.20 18.39
CA TYR A 265 8.91 2.11 17.06
C TYR A 265 10.32 2.71 17.01
N TYR A 266 10.60 3.77 17.75
CA TYR A 266 11.86 4.52 17.62
C TYR A 266 13.00 4.00 18.51
N ARG A 267 12.78 2.97 19.32
CA ARG A 267 13.80 2.35 20.18
C ARG A 267 14.21 0.99 19.64
N ASP A 268 15.41 0.92 19.08
CA ASP A 268 15.94 -0.26 18.40
C ASP A 268 17.40 -0.51 18.81
N ILE A 269 17.77 -1.79 18.94
CA ILE A 269 19.12 -2.16 19.36
C ILE A 269 20.23 -1.66 18.42
N GLY A 270 19.91 -1.40 17.14
CA GLY A 270 20.84 -0.81 16.19
C GLY A 270 21.35 0.57 16.62
N PHE A 271 20.60 1.28 17.48
CA PHE A 271 21.01 2.54 18.09
C PHE A 271 21.46 2.38 19.54
N ASP A 272 20.88 1.42 20.28
CA ASP A 272 21.09 1.31 21.73
C ASP A 272 22.32 0.50 22.15
N LEU A 273 22.65 -0.56 21.41
CA LEU A 273 23.71 -1.48 21.80
C LEU A 273 25.09 -1.04 21.32
N ASP A 274 26.11 -1.66 21.91
CA ASP A 274 27.51 -1.47 21.52
C ASP A 274 27.71 -1.63 20.01
N PHE A 275 28.54 -0.77 19.44
CA PHE A 275 28.74 -0.70 18.00
C PHE A 275 29.29 -2.01 17.43
N GLU A 276 30.29 -2.62 18.06
CA GLU A 276 30.92 -3.84 17.53
C GLU A 276 29.98 -5.03 17.57
N TYR A 277 29.03 -5.07 18.52
CA TYR A 277 27.98 -6.08 18.57
C TYR A 277 27.00 -5.98 17.39
N VAL A 278 26.53 -4.76 17.07
CA VAL A 278 25.50 -4.55 16.03
C VAL A 278 26.07 -4.34 14.62
N LYS A 279 27.37 -4.03 14.49
CA LYS A 279 28.07 -3.75 13.23
C LYS A 279 27.74 -4.70 12.08
N PRO A 280 27.63 -6.03 12.26
CA PRO A 280 27.29 -6.95 11.18
C PRO A 280 25.85 -6.82 10.65
N TYR A 281 24.97 -6.16 11.41
CA TYR A 281 23.52 -6.10 11.15
C TYR A 281 23.02 -4.69 10.82
N ILE A 282 23.89 -3.68 10.86
CA ILE A 282 23.62 -2.31 10.43
C ILE A 282 24.24 -2.04 9.06
N HIS A 283 24.21 -0.78 8.60
CA HIS A 283 24.75 -0.42 7.30
C HIS A 283 26.26 -0.75 7.19
N PRO A 284 26.75 -1.33 6.08
CA PRO A 284 28.16 -1.74 5.93
C PRO A 284 29.19 -0.63 6.18
N ASN A 285 28.86 0.62 5.86
CA ASN A 285 29.72 1.79 6.13
C ASN A 285 29.70 2.24 7.62
N GLY A 286 29.08 1.48 8.52
CA GLY A 286 29.00 1.80 9.96
C GLY A 286 27.87 2.77 10.34
N LEU A 287 26.99 3.14 9.41
CA LEU A 287 25.80 3.95 9.73
C LEU A 287 24.82 3.10 10.56
N ARG A 288 24.48 3.57 11.77
CA ARG A 288 23.46 2.94 12.61
C ARG A 288 22.09 3.08 11.96
N VAL A 289 21.37 1.97 11.88
CA VAL A 289 20.02 1.86 11.33
C VAL A 289 19.21 0.94 12.23
N HIS A 290 17.89 0.98 12.10
CA HIS A 290 17.03 0.00 12.77
C HIS A 290 17.43 -1.43 12.38
N THR A 291 17.43 -2.35 13.33
CA THR A 291 17.60 -3.78 13.08
C THR A 291 16.25 -4.48 12.95
N GLY A 292 15.20 -3.95 13.59
CA GLY A 292 13.90 -4.60 13.75
C GLY A 292 13.69 -5.20 15.15
N PHE A 293 14.75 -5.32 15.95
CA PHE A 293 14.64 -5.74 17.34
C PHE A 293 14.41 -4.54 18.26
N LYS A 294 13.15 -4.33 18.61
CA LYS A 294 12.66 -3.22 19.43
C LYS A 294 12.11 -3.76 20.75
N TYR A 295 12.77 -3.41 21.86
CA TYR A 295 12.54 -4.04 23.17
C TYR A 295 11.77 -3.19 24.18
N TYR A 296 11.37 -2.00 23.76
CA TYR A 296 10.74 -1.03 24.64
C TYR A 296 9.28 -0.82 24.24
N ARG A 297 8.45 -0.41 25.21
CA ARG A 297 7.09 0.06 24.99
C ARG A 297 7.03 1.58 24.99
N ILE A 298 5.96 2.15 24.44
CA ILE A 298 5.78 3.60 24.33
C ILE A 298 5.88 4.28 25.71
N THR A 299 5.40 3.66 26.79
CA THR A 299 5.56 4.07 28.20
C THR A 299 4.86 5.37 28.60
N GLY A 300 4.96 6.40 27.78
CA GLY A 300 4.45 7.74 28.01
C GLY A 300 5.00 8.72 26.96
N THR A 301 4.77 10.01 27.16
CA THR A 301 5.13 11.08 26.22
C THR A 301 6.59 11.54 26.30
N GLY A 302 7.39 10.99 27.21
CA GLY A 302 8.78 11.38 27.43
C GLY A 302 9.81 10.46 26.74
N ASN A 303 11.09 10.77 26.94
CA ASN A 303 12.21 9.96 26.42
C ASN A 303 12.45 8.67 27.23
N HIS A 304 11.92 8.59 28.46
CA HIS A 304 12.03 7.38 29.26
C HIS A 304 11.11 6.29 28.68
N LYS A 305 11.69 5.11 28.45
CA LYS A 305 10.99 3.96 27.90
C LYS A 305 11.28 2.72 28.74
N GLU A 306 10.25 1.97 29.05
CA GLU A 306 10.29 0.73 29.82
C GLU A 306 10.30 -0.50 28.90
N PRO A 307 10.73 -1.68 29.41
CA PRO A 307 10.68 -2.92 28.66
C PRO A 307 9.27 -3.24 28.13
N TYR A 308 9.23 -3.70 26.87
CA TYR A 308 8.00 -4.19 26.24
C TYR A 308 7.58 -5.53 26.84
N VAL A 309 6.28 -5.66 27.15
CA VAL A 309 5.68 -6.87 27.71
C VAL A 309 4.58 -7.37 26.77
N PRO A 310 4.84 -8.41 25.94
CA PRO A 310 3.90 -8.87 24.91
C PRO A 310 2.50 -9.20 25.44
N LYS A 311 2.40 -9.70 26.68
CA LYS A 311 1.12 -10.03 27.32
C LYS A 311 0.25 -8.80 27.60
N TRP A 312 0.86 -7.68 28.00
CA TRP A 312 0.14 -6.43 28.26
C TRP A 312 -0.38 -5.84 26.95
N ALA A 313 0.48 -5.80 25.93
CA ALA A 313 0.10 -5.37 24.59
C ALA A 313 -1.08 -6.19 24.04
N ARG A 314 -1.08 -7.52 24.20
CA ARG A 314 -2.22 -8.36 23.78
C ARG A 314 -3.52 -8.05 24.54
N ALA A 315 -3.45 -7.74 25.82
CA ALA A 315 -4.62 -7.31 26.59
C ALA A 315 -5.17 -5.98 26.06
N ARG A 316 -4.29 -5.02 25.72
CA ARG A 316 -4.68 -3.75 25.08
C ARG A 316 -5.28 -3.93 23.70
N VAL A 317 -4.77 -4.87 22.91
CA VAL A 317 -5.36 -5.22 21.61
C VAL A 317 -6.83 -5.60 21.77
N ASP A 318 -7.13 -6.46 22.75
CA ASP A 318 -8.51 -6.91 23.00
C ASP A 318 -9.41 -5.74 23.45
N GLU A 319 -8.93 -4.92 24.39
CA GLU A 319 -9.63 -3.72 24.86
C GLU A 319 -9.89 -2.73 23.72
N HIS A 320 -8.89 -2.45 22.89
CA HIS A 320 -8.99 -1.49 21.79
C HIS A 320 -9.86 -2.00 20.65
N ALA A 321 -9.85 -3.29 20.36
CA ALA A 321 -10.79 -3.90 19.41
C ALA A 321 -12.23 -3.80 19.92
N GLY A 322 -12.45 -4.09 21.21
CA GLY A 322 -13.76 -3.93 21.86
C GLY A 322 -14.24 -2.49 21.82
N ASN A 323 -13.38 -1.53 22.15
CA ASN A 323 -13.70 -0.10 22.09
C ASN A 323 -14.05 0.35 20.66
N PHE A 324 -13.27 -0.07 19.66
CA PHE A 324 -13.55 0.27 18.27
C PHE A 324 -14.94 -0.22 17.85
N ILE A 325 -15.26 -1.49 18.13
CA ILE A 325 -16.57 -2.09 17.82
C ILE A 325 -17.69 -1.39 18.55
N PHE A 326 -17.55 -1.15 19.86
CA PHE A 326 -18.54 -0.40 20.65
C PHE A 326 -18.91 0.93 19.99
N ASN A 327 -17.90 1.69 19.55
CA ASN A 327 -18.13 2.96 18.86
C ASN A 327 -18.82 2.75 17.50
N ARG A 328 -18.44 1.72 16.71
CA ARG A 328 -19.10 1.39 15.44
C ARG A 328 -20.56 0.97 15.65
N GLU A 329 -20.87 0.21 16.70
CA GLU A 329 -22.25 -0.15 17.04
C GLU A 329 -23.10 1.07 17.35
N HIS A 330 -22.58 2.01 18.14
CA HIS A 330 -23.26 3.27 18.42
C HIS A 330 -23.49 4.09 17.14
N GLN A 331 -22.46 4.19 16.28
CA GLN A 331 -22.56 4.88 15.00
C GLN A 331 -23.63 4.24 14.11
N VAL A 332 -23.62 2.90 13.97
CA VAL A 332 -24.61 2.15 13.18
C VAL A 332 -26.02 2.30 13.76
N ARG A 333 -26.22 2.19 15.07
CA ARG A 333 -27.55 2.34 15.70
C ARG A 333 -28.15 3.71 15.41
N TYR A 334 -27.35 4.77 15.55
CA TYR A 334 -27.80 6.12 15.21
C TYR A 334 -28.16 6.25 13.72
N LEU A 335 -27.25 5.85 12.84
CA LEU A 335 -27.42 5.99 11.39
C LEU A 335 -28.59 5.15 10.85
N SER A 336 -28.77 3.93 11.34
CA SER A 336 -29.88 3.06 10.97
C SER A 336 -31.26 3.65 11.31
N GLY A 337 -31.33 4.58 12.28
CA GLY A 337 -32.56 5.29 12.62
C GLY A 337 -32.89 6.45 11.68
N VAL A 338 -31.94 6.93 10.88
CA VAL A 338 -32.09 8.09 9.98
C VAL A 338 -31.88 7.77 8.50
N MET A 339 -31.44 6.55 8.18
CA MET A 339 -31.24 6.05 6.83
C MET A 339 -32.34 5.07 6.43
N ASP A 340 -32.68 5.02 5.14
CA ASP A 340 -33.65 4.04 4.60
C ASP A 340 -33.01 2.70 4.24
N ARG A 341 -31.73 2.52 4.59
CA ARG A 341 -30.92 1.31 4.38
C ARG A 341 -29.90 1.16 5.51
N PRO A 342 -29.35 -0.04 5.75
CA PRO A 342 -28.21 -0.22 6.62
C PRO A 342 -27.03 0.68 6.21
N PRO A 343 -26.44 1.50 7.10
CA PRO A 343 -25.27 2.31 6.80
C PRO A 343 -24.06 1.43 6.49
N LEU A 344 -23.15 1.95 5.66
CA LEU A 344 -21.82 1.41 5.45
C LEU A 344 -20.78 2.37 6.01
N ILE A 345 -19.99 1.90 6.96
CA ILE A 345 -18.82 2.61 7.48
C ILE A 345 -17.60 2.09 6.71
N VAL A 346 -16.87 2.99 6.02
CA VAL A 346 -15.67 2.64 5.26
C VAL A 346 -14.45 3.13 6.02
N ALA A 347 -13.61 2.19 6.46
CA ALA A 347 -12.44 2.43 7.29
C ALA A 347 -11.17 2.01 6.53
N PRO A 348 -10.62 2.91 5.68
CA PRO A 348 -9.40 2.69 4.94
C PRO A 348 -8.15 3.10 5.73
N TYR A 349 -7.10 2.30 5.62
CA TYR A 349 -5.82 2.48 6.30
C TYR A 349 -4.68 1.99 5.39
N ASP A 350 -3.48 2.53 5.57
CA ASP A 350 -2.28 1.92 5.00
C ASP A 350 -2.06 0.56 5.65
N ALA A 351 -1.74 -0.45 4.84
CA ALA A 351 -1.51 -1.80 5.35
C ALA A 351 -0.31 -1.81 6.31
N GLU A 352 0.73 -1.03 5.99
CA GLU A 352 1.97 -0.92 6.76
C GLU A 352 1.75 -0.26 8.13
N LEU A 353 0.60 0.37 8.37
CA LEU A 353 0.23 0.73 9.73
C LEU A 353 0.17 -0.53 10.63
N PHE A 354 -0.40 -1.63 10.12
CA PHE A 354 -0.62 -2.85 10.90
C PHE A 354 0.58 -3.78 10.83
N GLY A 355 1.48 -3.59 11.79
CA GLY A 355 2.60 -4.49 12.09
C GLY A 355 3.94 -3.77 12.04
N HIS A 356 4.11 -2.86 11.08
CA HIS A 356 5.33 -2.06 10.99
C HIS A 356 5.30 -0.86 11.93
N TRP A 357 4.40 0.11 11.69
CA TRP A 357 4.26 1.28 12.56
C TRP A 357 3.58 0.95 13.89
N TRP A 358 2.47 0.21 13.84
CA TRP A 358 1.78 -0.34 15.01
C TRP A 358 1.94 -1.85 15.04
N PHE A 359 2.87 -2.34 15.87
CA PHE A 359 3.29 -3.73 15.87
C PHE A 359 2.17 -4.75 16.10
N GLU A 360 1.23 -4.39 16.96
CA GLU A 360 0.11 -5.21 17.35
C GLU A 360 -1.08 -5.13 16.39
N GLY A 361 -1.00 -4.26 15.37
CA GLY A 361 -2.07 -4.00 14.42
C GLY A 361 -2.66 -5.25 13.75
N PRO A 362 -1.89 -6.25 13.29
CA PRO A 362 -2.45 -7.48 12.72
C PRO A 362 -3.26 -8.29 13.73
N GLU A 363 -2.83 -8.33 15.01
CA GLU A 363 -3.58 -8.98 16.09
C GLU A 363 -4.88 -8.22 16.40
N TRP A 364 -4.86 -6.88 16.29
CA TRP A 364 -6.06 -6.05 16.42
C TRP A 364 -7.07 -6.25 15.31
N LEU A 365 -6.65 -6.35 14.05
CA LEU A 365 -7.53 -6.67 12.92
C LEU A 365 -8.19 -8.04 13.10
N GLU A 366 -7.42 -9.04 13.56
CA GLU A 366 -7.95 -10.36 13.89
C GLU A 366 -8.97 -10.30 15.03
N SER A 367 -8.66 -9.55 16.11
CA SER A 367 -9.56 -9.36 17.24
C SER A 367 -10.88 -8.68 16.83
N ILE A 368 -10.83 -7.66 15.96
CA ILE A 368 -12.03 -7.03 15.40
C ILE A 368 -12.91 -8.05 14.69
N ALA A 369 -12.33 -8.86 13.80
CA ALA A 369 -13.10 -9.85 13.06
C ALA A 369 -13.79 -10.86 13.98
N ARG A 370 -13.10 -11.34 15.02
CA ARG A 370 -13.67 -12.27 16.00
C ARG A 370 -14.79 -11.64 16.83
N LYS A 371 -14.56 -10.45 17.36
CA LYS A 371 -15.56 -9.76 18.20
C LYS A 371 -16.79 -9.34 17.39
N ILE A 372 -16.62 -8.88 16.14
CA ILE A 372 -17.76 -8.62 15.25
C ILE A 372 -18.56 -9.91 15.00
N ALA A 373 -17.87 -11.03 14.79
CA ALA A 373 -18.53 -12.31 14.50
C ALA A 373 -19.29 -12.90 15.69
N TYR A 374 -18.82 -12.69 16.93
CA TYR A 374 -19.29 -13.48 18.09
C TYR A 374 -19.82 -12.67 19.28
N ASP A 375 -19.45 -11.40 19.44
CA ASP A 375 -19.76 -10.64 20.66
C ASP A 375 -20.97 -9.70 20.51
N GLN A 376 -21.50 -9.52 19.29
CA GLN A 376 -22.57 -8.56 18.98
C GLN A 376 -23.34 -8.93 17.70
N ASP A 377 -24.48 -8.26 17.44
CA ASP A 377 -25.40 -8.52 16.33
C ASP A 377 -25.77 -7.26 15.48
N THR A 378 -25.11 -6.13 15.75
CA THR A 378 -25.41 -4.82 15.17
C THR A 378 -24.65 -4.55 13.87
N VAL A 379 -23.36 -4.88 13.81
CA VAL A 379 -22.45 -4.59 12.69
C VAL A 379 -22.00 -5.89 12.04
N GLU A 380 -21.94 -5.94 10.70
CA GLU A 380 -21.30 -7.04 9.97
C GLU A 380 -20.12 -6.51 9.14
N LEU A 381 -19.06 -7.30 9.01
CA LEU A 381 -18.00 -7.02 8.04
C LEU A 381 -18.51 -7.30 6.63
N THR A 382 -18.28 -6.38 5.69
CA THR A 382 -18.60 -6.54 4.27
C THR A 382 -17.43 -6.08 3.41
N THR A 383 -17.46 -6.41 2.12
CA THR A 383 -16.64 -5.72 1.12
C THR A 383 -17.45 -4.68 0.35
N PRO A 384 -16.83 -3.68 -0.30
CA PRO A 384 -17.53 -2.71 -1.14
C PRO A 384 -18.31 -3.38 -2.28
N SER A 385 -17.73 -4.40 -2.93
CA SER A 385 -18.44 -5.15 -3.98
C SER A 385 -19.69 -5.86 -3.47
N GLU A 386 -19.63 -6.46 -2.27
CA GLU A 386 -20.80 -7.10 -1.66
C GLU A 386 -21.88 -6.08 -1.30
N TYR A 387 -21.49 -4.94 -0.76
CA TYR A 387 -22.44 -3.87 -0.44
C TYR A 387 -23.13 -3.33 -1.70
N LEU A 388 -22.40 -3.10 -2.80
CA LEU A 388 -23.01 -2.65 -4.07
C LEU A 388 -23.94 -3.69 -4.70
N LYS A 389 -23.69 -4.99 -4.49
CA LYS A 389 -24.60 -6.05 -4.92
C LYS A 389 -25.90 -6.04 -4.12
N CYS A 390 -25.82 -5.81 -2.81
CA CYS A 390 -27.00 -5.72 -1.93
C CYS A 390 -27.79 -4.42 -2.15
N PHE A 391 -27.10 -3.31 -2.44
CA PHE A 391 -27.70 -1.98 -2.61
C PHE A 391 -27.29 -1.35 -3.96
N PRO A 392 -27.86 -1.84 -5.08
CA PRO A 392 -27.48 -1.40 -6.43
C PRO A 392 -28.01 -0.01 -6.81
N CYS A 393 -28.89 0.60 -6.00
CA CYS A 393 -29.45 1.93 -6.25
C CYS A 393 -28.81 2.97 -5.34
N ASN A 394 -27.97 3.83 -5.90
CA ASN A 394 -27.25 4.89 -5.18
C ASN A 394 -27.48 6.25 -5.85
N GLN A 395 -27.36 7.31 -5.07
CA GLN A 395 -27.51 8.68 -5.58
C GLN A 395 -26.45 8.95 -6.65
N VAL A 396 -26.83 9.62 -7.73
CA VAL A 396 -25.88 10.06 -8.76
C VAL A 396 -25.38 11.46 -8.41
N ALA A 397 -24.06 11.62 -8.28
CA ALA A 397 -23.40 12.91 -8.07
C ALA A 397 -21.92 12.82 -8.49
N VAL A 398 -21.28 13.96 -8.73
CA VAL A 398 -19.85 14.03 -9.08
C VAL A 398 -19.07 14.39 -7.81
N PRO A 399 -18.19 13.52 -7.29
CA PRO A 399 -17.33 13.89 -6.16
C PRO A 399 -16.52 15.16 -6.46
N CYS A 400 -16.17 15.93 -5.43
CA CYS A 400 -15.27 17.06 -5.62
C CYS A 400 -13.80 16.61 -5.72
N SER A 401 -12.96 17.50 -6.24
CA SER A 401 -11.52 17.29 -6.22
C SER A 401 -11.05 17.09 -4.77
N SER A 402 -10.26 16.05 -4.54
CA SER A 402 -9.85 15.63 -3.20
C SER A 402 -8.63 14.73 -3.26
N SER A 403 -7.97 14.58 -2.12
CA SER A 403 -7.05 13.48 -1.79
C SER A 403 -7.22 13.19 -0.30
N TRP A 404 -6.68 12.08 0.19
CA TRP A 404 -6.64 11.79 1.63
C TRP A 404 -5.40 12.36 2.35
N GLY A 405 -4.55 13.11 1.62
CA GLY A 405 -3.34 13.73 2.14
C GLY A 405 -3.61 14.92 3.05
N ASN A 406 -2.53 15.58 3.51
CA ASN A 406 -2.65 16.74 4.37
C ASN A 406 -3.55 17.83 3.74
N LYS A 407 -4.47 18.38 4.53
CA LYS A 407 -5.54 19.33 4.12
C LYS A 407 -6.57 18.80 3.11
N GLY A 408 -6.50 17.52 2.71
CA GLY A 408 -7.50 16.88 1.85
C GLY A 408 -7.40 17.21 0.36
N TYR A 409 -6.41 17.98 -0.08
CA TYR A 409 -6.28 18.36 -1.49
C TYR A 409 -4.91 17.96 -2.03
N HIS A 410 -4.38 18.69 -2.99
CA HIS A 410 -3.23 18.22 -3.77
C HIS A 410 -1.88 18.83 -3.31
N GLU A 411 -1.87 19.60 -2.22
CA GLU A 411 -0.72 20.39 -1.76
C GLU A 411 0.50 19.55 -1.36
N VAL A 412 0.30 18.30 -0.89
CA VAL A 412 1.42 17.41 -0.58
C VAL A 412 2.22 17.08 -1.84
N TRP A 413 1.54 16.86 -2.97
CA TRP A 413 2.20 16.49 -4.23
C TRP A 413 2.51 17.69 -5.12
N LEU A 414 1.90 18.85 -4.90
CA LEU A 414 2.23 20.07 -5.64
C LEU A 414 2.45 21.25 -4.67
N ASN A 415 3.71 21.50 -4.38
CA ASN A 415 4.20 22.65 -3.63
C ASN A 415 5.64 23.00 -4.05
N HIS A 416 6.22 24.03 -3.43
CA HIS A 416 7.56 24.54 -3.75
C HIS A 416 8.72 23.52 -3.66
N THR A 417 8.54 22.39 -2.96
CA THR A 417 9.58 21.35 -2.83
C THR A 417 9.62 20.39 -4.03
N ASN A 418 8.51 20.24 -4.74
CA ASN A 418 8.32 19.22 -5.77
C ASN A 418 7.71 19.74 -7.08
N ASP A 419 7.27 21.00 -7.16
CA ASP A 419 6.66 21.61 -8.35
C ASP A 419 7.51 21.48 -9.63
N TRP A 420 8.83 21.51 -9.48
CA TRP A 420 9.80 21.45 -10.57
C TRP A 420 9.70 20.15 -11.40
N ILE A 421 9.16 19.06 -10.85
CA ILE A 421 9.09 17.76 -11.53
C ILE A 421 8.07 17.77 -12.66
N TYR A 422 6.96 18.52 -12.52
CA TYR A 422 5.77 18.33 -13.34
C TYR A 422 5.97 18.71 -14.80
N ARG A 423 6.71 19.80 -15.07
CA ARG A 423 7.04 20.17 -16.46
C ARG A 423 7.80 19.06 -17.20
N HIS A 424 8.61 18.28 -16.47
CA HIS A 424 9.39 17.18 -17.04
C HIS A 424 8.52 15.92 -17.21
N LEU A 425 7.65 15.62 -16.25
CA LEU A 425 6.70 14.51 -16.33
C LEU A 425 5.68 14.73 -17.46
N HIS A 426 5.17 15.96 -17.63
CA HIS A 426 4.24 16.32 -18.70
C HIS A 426 4.92 16.20 -20.07
N TRP A 427 6.12 16.79 -20.24
CA TRP A 427 6.90 16.61 -21.46
C TRP A 427 7.12 15.13 -21.79
N ALA A 428 7.54 14.33 -20.81
CA ALA A 428 7.82 12.91 -21.04
C ALA A 428 6.54 12.13 -21.39
N ALA A 429 5.40 12.43 -20.77
CA ALA A 429 4.11 11.83 -21.11
C ALA A 429 3.64 12.18 -22.53
N GLU A 430 3.82 13.44 -22.95
CA GLU A 430 3.55 13.88 -24.32
C GLU A 430 4.45 13.13 -25.32
N GLN A 431 5.75 13.05 -25.04
CA GLN A 431 6.70 12.35 -25.91
C GLN A 431 6.45 10.84 -25.97
N MET A 432 6.07 10.20 -24.86
CA MET A 432 5.74 8.78 -24.86
C MET A 432 4.50 8.50 -25.71
N THR A 433 3.50 9.39 -25.63
CA THR A 433 2.30 9.34 -26.48
C THR A 433 2.67 9.50 -27.96
N ALA A 434 3.57 10.42 -28.30
CA ALA A 434 4.06 10.59 -29.67
C ALA A 434 4.82 9.35 -30.15
N LEU A 435 5.75 8.82 -29.37
CA LEU A 435 6.48 7.59 -29.69
C LEU A 435 5.54 6.41 -29.98
N ALA A 436 4.52 6.21 -29.15
CA ALA A 436 3.56 5.13 -29.35
C ALA A 436 2.74 5.28 -30.65
N ARG A 437 2.49 6.52 -31.10
CA ARG A 437 1.77 6.82 -32.35
C ARG A 437 2.65 6.74 -33.58
N ASP A 438 3.88 7.23 -33.49
CA ASP A 438 4.83 7.32 -34.61
C ASP A 438 5.40 5.94 -34.95
N TYR A 439 5.42 5.02 -33.99
CA TYR A 439 5.95 3.66 -34.15
C TYR A 439 4.87 2.59 -33.88
N PRO A 440 3.80 2.48 -34.70
CA PRO A 440 2.75 1.47 -34.48
C PRO A 440 3.21 0.04 -34.82
N HIS A 441 4.27 -0.08 -35.61
CA HIS A 441 4.84 -1.34 -36.09
C HIS A 441 6.35 -1.39 -35.82
N ALA A 442 6.74 -1.14 -34.56
CA ALA A 442 8.13 -1.21 -34.13
C ALA A 442 8.71 -2.62 -34.33
N ASP A 443 9.96 -2.69 -34.79
CA ASP A 443 10.71 -3.95 -34.83
C ASP A 443 11.01 -4.48 -33.41
N ALA A 444 11.66 -5.64 -33.31
CA ALA A 444 11.92 -6.27 -32.02
C ALA A 444 12.80 -5.42 -31.08
N LEU A 445 13.79 -4.70 -31.60
CA LEU A 445 14.69 -3.88 -30.79
C LEU A 445 14.04 -2.55 -30.43
N GLU A 446 13.34 -1.92 -31.38
CA GLU A 446 12.56 -0.71 -31.16
C GLU A 446 11.46 -0.95 -30.11
N ARG A 447 10.71 -2.06 -30.22
CA ARG A 447 9.67 -2.43 -29.24
C ARG A 447 10.24 -2.59 -27.83
N ARG A 448 11.42 -3.21 -27.70
CA ARG A 448 12.12 -3.31 -26.39
C ARG A 448 12.46 -1.93 -25.83
N ALA A 449 13.07 -1.06 -26.64
CA ALA A 449 13.41 0.30 -26.22
C ALA A 449 12.18 1.14 -25.85
N LEU A 450 11.10 1.03 -26.63
CA LEU A 450 9.83 1.72 -26.38
C LEU A 450 9.13 1.22 -25.11
N ASN A 451 9.15 -0.10 -24.88
CA ASN A 451 8.66 -0.69 -23.65
C ASN A 451 9.48 -0.24 -22.44
N GLN A 452 10.81 -0.19 -22.56
CA GLN A 452 11.64 0.32 -21.49
C GLN A 452 11.42 1.81 -21.25
N ALA A 453 11.24 2.62 -22.28
CA ALA A 453 10.88 4.04 -22.14
C ALA A 453 9.56 4.20 -21.38
N ALA A 454 8.55 3.38 -21.69
CA ALA A 454 7.29 3.37 -20.95
C ALA A 454 7.49 3.03 -19.46
N ARG A 455 8.36 2.07 -19.11
CA ARG A 455 8.70 1.75 -17.71
C ARG A 455 9.39 2.92 -17.01
N GLU A 456 10.38 3.53 -17.65
CA GLU A 456 11.09 4.69 -17.08
C GLU A 456 10.13 5.85 -16.81
N LEU A 457 9.19 6.14 -17.73
CA LEU A 457 8.18 7.16 -17.51
C LEU A 457 7.27 6.80 -16.32
N LEU A 458 6.76 5.57 -16.25
CA LEU A 458 5.92 5.13 -15.14
C LEU A 458 6.67 5.26 -13.80
N LEU A 459 7.92 4.81 -13.73
CA LEU A 459 8.74 4.91 -12.52
C LEU A 459 9.02 6.35 -12.11
N ALA A 460 9.18 7.27 -13.07
CA ALA A 460 9.31 8.70 -12.80
C ALA A 460 8.01 9.33 -12.26
N GLN A 461 6.84 8.79 -12.65
CA GLN A 461 5.53 9.33 -12.29
C GLN A 461 5.02 8.93 -10.89
N ALA A 462 5.73 8.07 -10.16
CA ALA A 462 5.29 7.59 -8.85
C ALA A 462 5.06 8.75 -7.86
N SER A 463 3.90 8.77 -7.19
CA SER A 463 3.55 9.84 -6.23
C SER A 463 4.51 9.88 -5.04
N ASP A 464 5.13 8.74 -4.72
CA ASP A 464 6.09 8.55 -3.62
C ASP A 464 7.21 9.57 -3.66
N TRP A 465 7.72 9.91 -4.84
CA TRP A 465 8.84 10.84 -4.96
C TRP A 465 8.45 12.24 -4.53
N ALA A 466 7.29 12.72 -4.97
CA ALA A 466 6.77 14.02 -4.55
C ALA A 466 6.39 14.04 -3.06
N PHE A 467 5.88 12.93 -2.54
CA PHE A 467 5.57 12.77 -1.12
C PHE A 467 6.84 12.81 -0.25
N ILE A 468 7.88 12.05 -0.60
CA ILE A 468 9.16 12.04 0.12
C ILE A 468 9.82 13.43 0.10
N MET A 469 9.75 14.14 -1.02
CA MET A 469 10.23 15.53 -1.11
C MET A 469 9.46 16.48 -0.17
N ALA A 470 8.13 16.34 -0.09
CA ALA A 470 7.29 17.21 0.73
C ALA A 470 7.40 16.92 2.25
N THR A 471 7.69 15.66 2.62
CA THR A 471 7.82 15.21 4.02
C THR A 471 9.23 15.35 4.58
N ASP A 472 10.21 15.75 3.76
CA ASP A 472 11.61 15.96 4.15
C ASP A 472 12.28 14.75 4.82
N THR A 473 12.08 13.56 4.26
CA THR A 473 12.63 12.31 4.81
C THR A 473 13.89 11.83 4.09
N MET A 474 13.76 11.37 2.84
CA MET A 474 14.87 10.88 2.00
C MET A 474 14.91 11.67 0.68
N VAL A 475 14.92 13.00 0.77
CA VAL A 475 14.74 13.93 -0.36
C VAL A 475 15.77 13.68 -1.47
N GLU A 476 17.04 13.50 -1.13
CA GLU A 476 18.09 13.24 -2.12
C GLU A 476 17.81 11.98 -2.95
N TYR A 477 17.30 10.92 -2.30
CA TYR A 477 16.92 9.69 -2.97
C TYR A 477 15.76 9.92 -3.94
N ALA A 478 14.70 10.59 -3.50
CA ALA A 478 13.53 10.88 -4.34
C ALA A 478 13.88 11.77 -5.55
N VAL A 479 14.70 12.81 -5.34
CA VAL A 479 15.19 13.68 -6.42
C VAL A 479 16.04 12.89 -7.41
N ARG A 480 16.93 12.03 -6.92
CA ARG A 480 17.76 11.17 -7.76
C ARG A 480 16.90 10.20 -8.57
N ARG A 481 15.95 9.50 -7.95
CA ARG A 481 15.03 8.57 -8.64
C ARG A 481 14.27 9.26 -9.76
N THR A 482 13.65 10.41 -9.47
CA THR A 482 12.91 11.20 -10.46
C THR A 482 13.80 11.60 -11.64
N LYS A 483 14.98 12.16 -11.36
CA LYS A 483 15.92 12.60 -12.42
C LYS A 483 16.45 11.42 -13.23
N THR A 484 16.86 10.34 -12.60
CA THR A 484 17.41 9.16 -13.28
C THR A 484 16.39 8.58 -14.27
N HIS A 485 15.16 8.34 -13.84
CA HIS A 485 14.14 7.77 -14.71
C HIS A 485 13.77 8.73 -15.87
N LEU A 486 13.67 10.04 -15.62
CA LEU A 486 13.46 11.03 -16.69
C LEU A 486 14.63 11.11 -17.68
N LEU A 487 15.87 10.98 -17.21
CA LEU A 487 17.05 10.98 -18.07
C LEU A 487 17.15 9.70 -18.91
N ASN A 488 16.86 8.54 -18.30
CA ASN A 488 16.79 7.26 -19.02
C ASN A 488 15.71 7.32 -20.11
N PHE A 489 14.50 7.78 -19.76
CA PHE A 489 13.41 7.99 -20.71
C PHE A 489 13.86 8.88 -21.87
N LYS A 490 14.45 10.04 -21.57
CA LYS A 490 14.93 10.98 -22.58
C LYS A 490 16.02 10.38 -23.48
N GLY A 491 16.93 9.59 -22.91
CA GLY A 491 17.97 8.88 -23.66
C GLY A 491 17.38 7.86 -24.63
N LEU A 492 16.43 7.04 -24.18
CA LEU A 492 15.72 6.08 -25.03
C LEU A 492 14.90 6.78 -26.11
N TRP A 493 14.22 7.88 -25.77
CA TRP A 493 13.50 8.72 -26.75
C TRP A 493 14.42 9.23 -27.86
N HIS A 494 15.61 9.74 -27.52
CA HIS A 494 16.62 10.15 -28.52
C HIS A 494 17.08 8.96 -29.38
N GLN A 495 17.45 7.85 -28.75
CA GLN A 495 17.98 6.69 -29.47
C GLN A 495 16.96 6.06 -30.43
N VAL A 496 15.69 6.00 -30.06
CA VAL A 496 14.60 5.52 -30.93
C VAL A 496 14.41 6.48 -32.11
N ARG A 497 14.31 7.80 -31.87
CA ARG A 497 14.09 8.78 -32.94
C ARG A 497 15.26 8.91 -33.91
N GLU A 498 16.48 8.72 -33.41
CA GLU A 498 17.71 8.80 -34.19
C GLU A 498 18.15 7.44 -34.75
N GLN A 499 17.33 6.39 -34.55
CA GLN A 499 17.57 5.02 -35.04
C GLN A 499 18.95 4.45 -34.63
N ARG A 500 19.39 4.76 -33.40
CA ARG A 500 20.70 4.38 -32.85
C ARG A 500 20.60 3.74 -31.47
N ILE A 501 19.71 2.76 -31.33
CA ILE A 501 19.49 2.05 -30.07
C ILE A 501 20.75 1.29 -29.64
N GLU A 502 21.28 1.67 -28.49
CA GLU A 502 22.45 1.05 -27.88
C GLU A 502 22.02 -0.17 -27.07
N ARG A 503 22.20 -1.36 -27.66
CA ARG A 503 21.70 -2.64 -27.08
C ARG A 503 22.17 -2.89 -25.65
N HIS A 504 23.45 -2.65 -25.37
CA HIS A 504 24.03 -2.89 -24.05
C HIS A 504 23.39 -2.01 -22.97
N TRP A 505 23.22 -0.71 -23.26
CA TRP A 505 22.58 0.21 -22.33
C TRP A 505 21.10 -0.13 -22.11
N LEU A 506 20.40 -0.54 -23.17
CA LEU A 506 19.02 -1.01 -23.05
C LEU A 506 18.92 -2.25 -22.15
N GLU A 507 19.82 -3.22 -22.30
CA GLU A 507 19.86 -4.44 -21.47
C GLU A 507 20.15 -4.12 -19.99
N GLU A 508 21.05 -3.18 -19.70
CA GLU A 508 21.29 -2.69 -18.35
C GLU A 508 20.03 -2.07 -17.72
N LEU A 509 19.28 -1.27 -18.49
CA LEU A 509 18.02 -0.67 -18.02
C LEU A 509 16.93 -1.73 -17.82
N GLU A 510 16.81 -2.69 -18.74
CA GLU A 510 15.84 -3.79 -18.65
C GLU A 510 16.11 -4.68 -17.44
N ASP A 511 17.38 -4.96 -17.11
CA ASP A 511 17.73 -5.69 -15.89
C ASP A 511 17.41 -4.86 -14.65
N LYS A 512 17.84 -3.59 -14.60
CA LYS A 512 17.68 -2.74 -13.41
C LYS A 512 16.22 -2.41 -13.11
N ASN A 513 15.47 -2.00 -14.13
CA ASN A 513 14.12 -1.46 -14.06
C ASN A 513 13.13 -2.42 -14.75
N ASN A 514 13.11 -3.67 -14.29
CA ASN A 514 12.36 -4.80 -14.87
C ASN A 514 10.85 -4.82 -14.54
N ILE A 515 10.29 -3.71 -14.03
CA ILE A 515 8.88 -3.64 -13.65
C ILE A 515 7.96 -3.83 -14.86
N PHE A 516 6.86 -4.57 -14.73
CA PHE A 516 5.93 -4.87 -15.82
C PHE A 516 6.64 -5.54 -17.03
N PRO A 517 7.07 -6.80 -16.91
CA PRO A 517 7.78 -7.49 -18.00
C PRO A 517 6.96 -7.53 -19.30
N GLU A 518 5.63 -7.70 -19.18
CA GLU A 518 4.68 -7.79 -20.29
C GLU A 518 4.09 -6.43 -20.74
N ILE A 519 4.73 -5.30 -20.39
CA ILE A 519 4.27 -3.97 -20.82
C ILE A 519 4.24 -3.88 -22.35
N ASP A 520 3.22 -3.21 -22.88
CA ASP A 520 3.17 -2.80 -24.28
C ASP A 520 3.03 -1.28 -24.36
N TYR A 521 4.05 -0.62 -24.91
CA TYR A 521 4.09 0.82 -25.11
C TYR A 521 2.89 1.36 -25.92
N ALA A 522 2.26 0.53 -26.76
CA ALA A 522 1.10 0.90 -27.56
C ALA A 522 -0.11 1.33 -26.70
N VAL A 523 -0.12 1.04 -25.40
CA VAL A 523 -1.12 1.55 -24.46
C VAL A 523 -1.23 3.08 -24.50
N TYR A 524 -0.13 3.79 -24.76
CA TYR A 524 -0.12 5.25 -24.86
C TYR A 524 -0.73 5.78 -26.17
N ALA A 525 -0.92 4.94 -27.18
CA ALA A 525 -1.55 5.34 -28.45
C ALA A 525 -3.07 5.16 -28.46
N LYS A 526 -3.65 4.51 -27.44
CA LYS A 526 -5.09 4.20 -27.40
C LYS A 526 -5.93 5.47 -27.27
N SER A 527 -6.98 5.57 -28.09
CA SER A 527 -8.04 6.56 -27.91
C SER A 527 -8.97 6.14 -26.75
N ALA A 528 -9.84 7.07 -26.32
CA ALA A 528 -10.97 6.70 -25.47
C ALA A 528 -11.75 5.55 -26.11
N LYS A 529 -12.15 4.57 -25.30
CA LYS A 529 -12.93 3.39 -25.75
C LYS A 529 -14.39 3.70 -26.03
#